data_AF-A0A0K3BRZ7-F1
#
_entry.id   AF-A0A0K3BRZ7-F1
#
_cell.length_a   1.000
_cell.length_b   1.000
_cell.length_c   1.000
_cell.angle_alpha   90.00
_cell.angle_beta   90.00
_cell.angle_gamma   90.00
#
_symmetry.space_group_name_H-M   'P 1'
#
loop_
_entity.id
_entity.type
_entity.pdbx_description
1 polymer ?
#
loop_
_entity_poly.entity_id
_entity_poly.type
_entity_poly.pdbx_seq_one_letter_code
_entity_poly.pdbx_strand_id
1 'polypeptide(L)'
;MVAHRKRATTTHPHMTEDSSLALPQQRHRLSAAIKLSVVSKVKHDDEGSDGSLMDLPGEVAEQVVTELSIRGEKIVAALRTAAVLIEKTVEDDTGLRFAESAVYNLREALDAVVTGRTPVPGGLPVVITAWERFEREVAQPGNDSAASLDVFGAVLRDAAERKDRNSYHEARLIAYFRDKSGLDPLFDGLGPVAEYRRLRKATSQGLHQDSAMESATELYERTLAWFVRLFTPPAAVVQRLRALAAESWQGEHQVDCLRELASNPHHLRLFFTHLADPAWLTPLYDADAVPMPDLESPWPVTGLSEGLARTNPAAVAALTQRLLRDSKQLQDGARLNARFNMLILATKLGPHGYTIIGDIVTAHPDNRSMRSLATSVVKQADPSDPIVERVGNTVLNGDAWDRDSYHYRALLDRLESGMTRENVQKRTRMVVAKLRNAAERHGAGWVALGIARLTTELGEDDRRFLVIISHYLARLLLRAHTLGVPGTQLLTWIAPIPSEIGERLVCRVLTIADDVPLHDKIDHITRRLSSQTATGDDHDLVQAVLAANPDPTQLTVWTDTLGSPQLPLPTPVYRPGTGRRHGGGQQSCRGTSLLNGKHRSRRSPPNTA
;
A
#
# COMPACT_ATOMS: atom_id res chain seq x y z
N MET A 1 43.95 -10.60 29.41
CA MET A 1 43.97 -10.08 28.02
C MET A 1 42.76 -9.19 27.82
N VAL A 2 42.92 -7.89 28.05
CA VAL A 2 41.88 -6.86 27.92
C VAL A 2 42.38 -5.87 26.88
N ALA A 3 41.69 -5.74 25.75
CA ALA A 3 42.10 -4.88 24.64
C ALA A 3 41.39 -3.53 24.73
N HIS A 4 42.18 -2.48 24.97
CA HIS A 4 41.78 -1.08 24.88
C HIS A 4 41.56 -0.65 23.43
N ARG A 5 40.40 -0.06 23.13
CA ARG A 5 40.10 0.60 21.85
C ARG A 5 40.19 2.12 22.03
N LYS A 6 41.22 2.73 21.44
CA LYS A 6 41.45 4.19 21.39
C LYS A 6 40.41 4.87 20.50
N ARG A 7 39.81 5.97 20.98
CA ARG A 7 39.02 6.93 20.19
C ARG A 7 39.97 7.93 19.54
N ALA A 8 39.78 8.17 18.24
CA ALA A 8 40.43 9.26 17.51
C ALA A 8 39.50 10.48 17.48
N THR A 9 39.97 11.58 18.05
CA THR A 9 39.40 12.93 17.95
C THR A 9 39.90 13.57 16.66
N THR A 10 38.98 14.02 15.81
CA THR A 10 39.30 14.80 14.59
C THR A 10 39.06 16.27 14.90
N THR A 11 40.13 17.04 14.83
CA THR A 11 40.22 18.49 14.97
C THR A 11 39.74 19.17 13.68
N HIS A 12 38.79 20.10 13.76
CA HIS A 12 38.45 21.01 12.68
C HIS A 12 39.14 22.38 12.90
N PRO A 13 39.72 23.00 11.86
CA PRO A 13 40.33 24.30 11.98
C PRO A 13 39.30 25.43 11.83
N HIS A 14 39.51 26.48 12.63
CA HIS A 14 38.90 27.79 12.51
C HIS A 14 39.25 28.42 11.15
N MET A 15 38.24 28.82 10.38
CA MET A 15 38.35 29.92 9.42
C MET A 15 37.36 31.01 9.82
N THR A 16 37.93 32.16 10.13
CA THR A 16 37.33 33.49 10.15
C THR A 16 37.09 33.94 8.71
N GLU A 17 35.88 34.39 8.38
CA GLU A 17 35.70 35.50 7.43
C GLU A 17 34.27 36.06 7.50
N ASP A 18 34.22 37.35 7.85
CA ASP A 18 33.12 38.29 7.67
C ASP A 18 32.68 38.33 6.20
N SER A 19 31.38 38.16 5.95
CA SER A 19 30.59 38.80 4.87
C SER A 19 29.24 38.09 4.67
N SER A 20 28.20 38.50 5.40
CA SER A 20 26.80 38.09 5.07
C SER A 20 25.78 38.87 5.92
N LEU A 21 25.60 40.16 5.64
CA LEU A 21 24.46 40.95 6.14
C LEU A 21 23.93 41.82 5.00
N ALA A 22 23.12 41.23 4.12
CA ALA A 22 22.08 41.90 3.33
C ALA A 22 21.47 40.90 2.35
N LEU A 23 20.41 40.17 2.70
CA LEU A 23 19.62 39.39 1.74
C LEU A 23 18.18 38.94 2.15
N PRO A 24 17.49 39.49 3.17
CA PRO A 24 16.03 39.28 3.29
C PRO A 24 15.16 40.21 2.44
N GLN A 25 15.68 41.38 2.01
CA GLN A 25 14.86 42.39 1.30
C GLN A 25 14.76 42.17 -0.21
N GLN A 26 15.66 41.41 -0.83
CA GLN A 26 15.63 41.15 -2.28
C GLN A 26 14.62 40.06 -2.69
N ARG A 27 14.31 39.10 -1.79
CA ARG A 27 13.28 38.06 -2.04
C ARG A 27 11.85 38.62 -2.06
N HIS A 28 11.55 39.62 -1.22
CA HIS A 28 10.23 40.28 -1.22
C HIS A 28 10.01 41.16 -2.47
N ARG A 29 11.06 41.80 -3.00
CA ARG A 29 10.95 42.61 -4.22
C ARG A 29 10.80 41.78 -5.51
N LEU A 30 11.39 40.59 -5.57
CA LEU A 30 11.24 39.67 -6.71
C LEU A 30 9.86 38.98 -6.74
N SER A 31 9.27 38.67 -5.58
CA SER A 31 7.91 38.09 -5.51
C SER A 31 6.82 39.10 -5.92
N ALA A 32 6.98 40.39 -5.57
CA ALA A 32 6.08 41.47 -6.01
C ALA A 32 6.19 41.76 -7.52
N ALA A 33 7.40 41.71 -8.09
CA ALA A 33 7.62 41.94 -9.52
C ALA A 33 7.07 40.80 -10.41
N ILE A 34 7.05 39.56 -9.92
CA ILE A 34 6.49 38.41 -10.64
C ILE A 34 4.95 38.41 -10.60
N LYS A 35 4.34 38.86 -9.48
CA LYS A 35 2.87 39.03 -9.39
C LYS A 35 2.33 40.09 -10.38
N LEU A 36 3.07 41.17 -10.62
CA LEU A 36 2.70 42.18 -11.62
C LEU A 36 2.85 41.70 -13.09
N SER A 37 3.72 40.72 -13.35
CA SER A 37 3.96 40.20 -14.70
C SER A 37 2.92 39.16 -15.17
N VAL A 38 2.23 38.46 -14.26
CA VAL A 38 1.18 37.50 -14.63
C VAL A 38 -0.14 38.23 -14.92
N VAL A 39 -0.40 39.33 -14.23
CA VAL A 39 -1.56 40.20 -14.48
C VAL A 39 -1.43 40.98 -15.80
N SER A 40 -0.20 41.26 -16.28
CA SER A 40 -0.02 41.97 -17.56
C SER A 40 -0.22 41.11 -18.81
N LYS A 41 -0.23 39.77 -18.70
CA LYS A 41 -0.30 38.89 -19.88
C LYS A 41 -1.71 38.44 -20.28
N VAL A 42 -2.72 38.83 -19.51
CA VAL A 42 -4.14 38.82 -19.90
C VAL A 42 -4.52 40.15 -20.61
N LYS A 43 -3.56 41.07 -20.78
CA LYS A 43 -3.76 42.47 -21.21
C LYS A 43 -3.52 42.74 -22.72
N HIS A 44 -3.86 41.76 -23.56
CA HIS A 44 -4.07 41.94 -25.01
C HIS A 44 -5.43 41.28 -25.28
N ASP A 45 -6.57 41.94 -25.06
CA ASP A 45 -7.15 42.93 -25.98
C ASP A 45 -8.15 43.87 -25.27
N ASP A 46 -7.70 44.75 -24.37
CA ASP A 46 -8.56 45.86 -23.90
C ASP A 46 -7.72 47.06 -23.45
N GLU A 47 -7.45 47.99 -24.37
CA GLU A 47 -6.87 49.29 -24.07
C GLU A 47 -7.93 50.18 -23.39
N GLY A 48 -8.12 49.96 -22.09
CA GLY A 48 -9.07 50.70 -21.26
C GLY A 48 -9.05 50.32 -19.79
N SER A 49 -7.91 49.89 -19.25
CA SER A 49 -7.77 49.56 -17.82
C SER A 49 -7.57 50.83 -17.01
N ASP A 50 -8.67 51.51 -16.73
CA ASP A 50 -8.80 52.43 -15.60
C ASP A 50 -8.38 51.69 -14.31
N GLY A 51 -7.77 52.39 -13.35
CA GLY A 51 -7.19 51.81 -12.14
C GLY A 51 -8.21 51.28 -11.11
N SER A 52 -9.36 50.79 -11.57
CA SER A 52 -10.45 50.26 -10.74
C SER A 52 -10.00 49.03 -9.97
N LEU A 53 -10.34 48.97 -8.67
CA LEU A 53 -10.15 47.77 -7.86
C LEU A 53 -10.86 46.58 -8.51
N MET A 54 -10.29 45.38 -8.39
CA MET A 54 -10.93 44.16 -8.88
C MET A 54 -12.23 43.93 -8.11
N ASP A 55 -13.34 43.74 -8.83
CA ASP A 55 -14.62 43.36 -8.23
C ASP A 55 -14.76 41.83 -8.13
N LEU A 56 -15.66 41.37 -7.24
CA LEU A 56 -16.01 39.95 -7.17
C LEU A 56 -16.69 39.52 -8.50
N PRO A 57 -16.20 38.48 -9.20
CA PRO A 57 -16.80 38.04 -10.46
C PRO A 57 -18.30 37.74 -10.29
N GLY A 58 -19.12 38.16 -11.26
CA GLY A 58 -20.58 38.06 -11.18
C GLY A 58 -21.08 36.64 -10.85
N GLU A 59 -20.52 35.63 -11.51
CA GLU A 59 -20.83 34.22 -11.25
C GLU A 59 -20.51 33.78 -9.80
N VAL A 60 -19.43 34.32 -9.21
CA VAL A 60 -19.04 34.02 -7.84
C VAL A 60 -19.98 34.73 -6.86
N ALA A 61 -20.36 35.97 -7.15
CA ALA A 61 -21.32 36.72 -6.34
C ALA A 61 -22.70 36.03 -6.33
N GLU A 62 -23.18 35.58 -7.49
CA GLU A 62 -24.41 34.81 -7.64
C GLU A 62 -24.35 33.49 -6.85
N GLN A 63 -23.21 32.78 -6.92
CA GLN A 63 -23.03 31.54 -6.17
C GLN A 63 -22.99 31.79 -4.65
N VAL A 64 -22.35 32.87 -4.20
CA VAL A 64 -22.34 33.27 -2.77
C VAL A 64 -23.77 33.51 -2.27
N VAL A 65 -24.58 34.25 -3.03
CA VAL A 65 -25.99 34.52 -2.69
C VAL A 65 -26.82 33.24 -2.73
N THR A 66 -26.62 32.39 -3.74
CA THR A 66 -27.35 31.13 -3.89
C THR A 66 -27.05 30.18 -2.73
N GLU A 67 -25.79 30.02 -2.34
CA GLU A 67 -25.38 29.07 -1.30
C GLU A 67 -25.67 29.55 0.12
N LEU A 68 -25.64 30.87 0.37
CA LEU A 68 -25.74 31.44 1.72
C LEU A 68 -27.01 32.29 1.94
N SER A 69 -27.85 32.43 0.91
CA SER A 69 -29.10 33.21 0.94
C SER A 69 -28.86 34.64 1.44
N ILE A 70 -29.64 35.11 2.42
CA ILE A 70 -29.51 36.45 3.04
C ILE A 70 -28.08 36.76 3.52
N ARG A 71 -27.34 35.74 3.99
CA ARG A 71 -25.94 35.95 4.41
C ARG A 71 -25.03 36.19 3.21
N GLY A 72 -25.32 35.58 2.06
CA GLY A 72 -24.61 35.82 0.82
C GLY A 72 -24.81 37.24 0.31
N GLU A 73 -26.04 37.77 0.39
CA GLU A 73 -26.31 39.18 0.08
C GLU A 73 -25.50 40.13 0.97
N LYS A 74 -25.44 39.84 2.28
CA LYS A 74 -24.60 40.59 3.24
C LYS A 74 -23.12 40.56 2.84
N ILE A 75 -22.59 39.41 2.44
CA ILE A 75 -21.19 39.26 2.01
C ILE A 75 -20.91 40.14 0.80
N VAL A 76 -21.73 40.05 -0.25
CA VAL A 76 -21.53 40.82 -1.48
C VAL A 76 -21.61 42.32 -1.20
N ALA A 77 -22.58 42.75 -0.38
CA ALA A 77 -22.71 44.14 0.02
C ALA A 77 -21.49 44.65 0.82
N ALA A 78 -20.98 43.84 1.75
CA ALA A 78 -19.79 44.18 2.54
C ALA A 78 -18.53 44.30 1.66
N LEU A 79 -18.31 43.36 0.73
CA LEU A 79 -17.18 43.42 -0.20
C LEU A 79 -17.25 44.65 -1.12
N ARG A 80 -18.42 44.96 -1.69
CA ARG A 80 -18.61 46.19 -2.48
C ARG A 80 -18.37 47.46 -1.66
N THR A 81 -18.86 47.48 -0.42
CA THR A 81 -18.64 48.61 0.50
C THR A 81 -17.16 48.78 0.80
N ALA A 82 -16.42 47.70 1.01
CA ALA A 82 -14.96 47.75 1.22
C ALA A 82 -14.23 48.35 0.00
N ALA A 83 -14.60 47.96 -1.22
CA ALA A 83 -14.02 48.50 -2.46
C ALA A 83 -14.20 50.03 -2.54
N VAL A 84 -15.44 50.50 -2.38
CA VAL A 84 -15.77 51.94 -2.41
C VAL A 84 -15.01 52.72 -1.33
N LEU A 85 -14.81 52.14 -0.15
CA LEU A 85 -14.07 52.80 0.93
C LEU A 85 -12.56 52.88 0.63
N ILE A 86 -11.98 51.86 -0.02
CA ILE A 86 -10.58 51.88 -0.43
C ILE A 86 -10.38 52.95 -1.51
N GLU A 87 -11.26 53.03 -2.52
CA GLU A 87 -11.19 54.07 -3.55
C GLU A 87 -11.26 55.47 -2.94
N LYS A 88 -12.19 55.70 -2.01
CA LYS A 88 -12.31 56.98 -1.31
C LYS A 88 -11.12 57.32 -0.42
N THR A 89 -10.33 56.34 0.01
CA THR A 89 -9.11 56.58 0.78
C THR A 89 -8.06 57.31 -0.06
N VAL A 90 -8.06 57.12 -1.38
CA VAL A 90 -7.13 57.78 -2.32
C VAL A 90 -7.40 59.29 -2.41
N GLU A 91 -8.66 59.68 -2.23
CA GLU A 91 -9.14 61.06 -2.42
C GLU A 91 -9.29 61.84 -1.11
N ASP A 92 -8.98 61.22 0.04
CA ASP A 92 -9.28 61.81 1.35
C ASP A 92 -8.13 62.63 1.95
N ASP A 93 -8.32 63.94 1.98
CA ASP A 93 -7.48 64.88 2.75
C ASP A 93 -8.06 65.20 4.15
N THR A 94 -9.23 64.64 4.51
CA THR A 94 -9.98 65.03 5.72
C THR A 94 -9.68 64.18 6.97
N GLY A 95 -8.86 63.13 6.83
CA GLY A 95 -8.39 62.30 7.93
C GLY A 95 -9.43 61.27 8.41
N LEU A 96 -10.32 60.83 7.53
CA LEU A 96 -11.31 59.82 7.83
C LEU A 96 -10.69 58.41 7.77
N ARG A 97 -11.20 57.52 8.63
CA ARG A 97 -10.69 56.15 8.81
C ARG A 97 -11.28 55.18 7.79
N PHE A 98 -11.15 55.51 6.51
CA PHE A 98 -11.72 54.72 5.41
C PHE A 98 -11.04 53.37 5.25
N ALA A 99 -9.71 53.30 5.40
CA ALA A 99 -8.97 52.04 5.35
C ALA A 99 -9.42 51.04 6.43
N GLU A 100 -9.58 51.48 7.68
CA GLU A 100 -10.06 50.61 8.76
C GLU A 100 -11.53 50.22 8.57
N SER A 101 -12.34 51.12 8.01
CA SER A 101 -13.74 50.83 7.67
C SER A 101 -13.84 49.79 6.55
N ALA A 102 -12.95 49.81 5.56
CA ALA A 102 -12.86 48.78 4.54
C ALA A 102 -12.48 47.43 5.16
N VAL A 103 -11.45 47.42 6.02
CA VAL A 103 -11.02 46.23 6.75
C VAL A 103 -12.12 45.65 7.66
N TYR A 104 -12.93 46.50 8.29
CA TYR A 104 -14.13 46.08 9.03
C TYR A 104 -15.10 45.30 8.14
N ASN A 105 -15.42 45.83 6.96
CA ASN A 105 -16.32 45.18 6.01
C ASN A 105 -15.77 43.85 5.49
N LEU A 106 -14.45 43.74 5.27
CA LEU A 106 -13.81 42.47 4.95
C LEU A 106 -13.99 41.42 6.06
N ARG A 107 -13.84 41.82 7.33
CA ARG A 107 -14.09 40.94 8.47
C ARG A 107 -15.54 40.48 8.53
N GLU A 108 -16.49 41.40 8.32
CA GLU A 108 -17.93 41.07 8.31
C GLU A 108 -18.28 40.08 7.18
N ALA A 109 -17.68 40.24 6.00
CA ALA A 109 -17.83 39.29 4.91
C ALA A 109 -17.31 37.89 5.30
N LEU A 110 -16.11 37.79 5.86
CA LEU A 110 -15.53 36.53 6.33
C LEU A 110 -16.39 35.87 7.42
N ASP A 111 -16.81 36.63 8.43
CA ASP A 111 -17.62 36.11 9.54
C ASP A 111 -19.02 35.65 9.07
N ALA A 112 -19.60 36.29 8.06
CA ALA A 112 -20.90 35.92 7.51
C ALA A 112 -20.93 34.52 6.89
N VAL A 113 -19.79 34.02 6.35
CA VAL A 113 -19.68 32.65 5.78
C VAL A 113 -19.97 31.58 6.83
N VAL A 114 -19.46 31.78 8.04
CA VAL A 114 -19.51 30.80 9.12
C VAL A 114 -20.62 31.08 10.14
N THR A 115 -21.25 32.25 10.07
CA THR A 115 -22.31 32.66 11.00
C THR A 115 -23.48 31.69 10.93
N GLY A 116 -24.01 31.30 12.10
CA GLY A 116 -25.17 30.39 12.22
C GLY A 116 -24.91 28.93 11.84
N ARG A 117 -23.65 28.53 11.65
CA ARG A 117 -23.28 27.12 11.46
C ARG A 117 -22.92 26.45 12.79
N THR A 118 -23.14 25.14 12.86
CA THR A 118 -22.67 24.34 13.99
C THR A 118 -21.19 24.01 13.76
N PRO A 119 -20.30 24.28 14.73
CA PRO A 119 -18.89 23.89 14.59
C PRO A 119 -18.75 22.36 14.52
N VAL A 120 -17.79 21.87 13.74
CA VAL A 120 -17.37 20.46 13.85
C VAL A 120 -16.88 20.20 15.29
N PRO A 121 -17.28 19.07 15.91
CA PRO A 121 -16.72 18.67 17.20
C PRO A 121 -15.20 18.61 17.13
N GLY A 122 -14.51 19.32 18.02
CA GLY A 122 -13.06 19.35 18.08
C GLY A 122 -12.56 19.75 19.45
N GLY A 123 -11.25 19.62 19.67
CA GLY A 123 -10.60 19.99 20.93
C GLY A 123 -10.96 19.09 22.11
N LEU A 124 -10.96 19.68 23.31
CA LEU A 124 -11.14 18.95 24.58
C LEU A 124 -12.45 18.14 24.66
N PRO A 125 -13.63 18.60 24.17
CA PRO A 125 -14.84 17.80 24.22
C PRO A 125 -14.73 16.45 23.49
N VAL A 126 -14.09 16.41 22.32
CA VAL A 126 -13.88 15.16 21.57
C VAL A 126 -12.94 14.23 22.32
N VAL A 127 -11.90 14.78 22.95
CA VAL A 127 -10.98 14.02 23.80
C VAL A 127 -11.71 13.43 25.01
N ILE A 128 -12.59 14.20 25.67
CA ILE A 128 -13.40 13.72 26.80
C ILE A 128 -14.32 12.59 26.35
N THR A 129 -15.06 12.76 25.25
CA THR A 129 -15.94 11.69 24.73
C THR A 129 -15.15 10.43 24.37
N ALA A 130 -13.96 10.58 23.79
CA ALA A 130 -13.09 9.45 23.48
C ALA A 130 -12.53 8.78 24.75
N TRP A 131 -12.21 9.56 25.78
CA TRP A 131 -11.81 9.05 27.09
C TRP A 131 -12.93 8.26 27.77
N GLU A 132 -14.13 8.83 27.86
CA GLU A 132 -15.32 8.15 28.42
C GLU A 132 -15.68 6.89 27.63
N ARG A 133 -15.45 6.87 26.32
CA ARG A 133 -15.60 5.68 25.49
C ARG A 133 -14.55 4.64 25.85
N PHE A 134 -13.28 5.03 25.93
CA PHE A 134 -12.19 4.15 26.32
C PHE A 134 -12.43 3.52 27.70
N GLU A 135 -12.81 4.30 28.71
CA GLU A 135 -13.13 3.79 30.05
C GLU A 135 -14.27 2.76 30.02
N ARG A 136 -15.32 3.03 29.25
CA ARG A 136 -16.44 2.07 29.08
C ARG A 136 -16.03 0.80 28.36
N GLU A 137 -15.21 0.90 27.33
CA GLU A 137 -14.73 -0.26 26.57
C GLU A 137 -13.81 -1.13 27.44
N VAL A 138 -12.86 -0.54 28.18
CA VAL A 138 -11.97 -1.26 29.11
C VAL A 138 -12.73 -1.94 30.25
N ALA A 139 -13.85 -1.37 30.69
CA ALA A 139 -14.70 -1.98 31.72
C ALA A 139 -15.48 -3.23 31.25
N GLN A 140 -15.51 -3.52 29.93
CA GLN A 140 -16.23 -4.68 29.40
C GLN A 140 -15.38 -5.97 29.48
N PRO A 141 -15.95 -7.10 29.96
CA PRO A 141 -15.25 -8.38 29.98
C PRO A 141 -14.85 -8.83 28.56
N GLY A 142 -13.57 -9.16 28.38
CA GLY A 142 -13.04 -9.65 27.10
C GLY A 142 -12.71 -8.58 26.07
N ASN A 143 -12.79 -7.29 26.42
CA ASN A 143 -12.37 -6.21 25.53
C ASN A 143 -10.84 -6.18 25.34
N ASP A 144 -10.40 -5.84 24.12
CA ASP A 144 -9.01 -5.56 23.82
C ASP A 144 -8.67 -4.13 24.28
N SER A 145 -8.11 -4.05 25.48
CA SER A 145 -7.73 -2.78 26.10
C SER A 145 -6.61 -2.08 25.33
N ALA A 146 -5.74 -2.82 24.65
CA ALA A 146 -4.66 -2.23 23.85
C ALA A 146 -5.22 -1.57 22.59
N ALA A 147 -6.13 -2.25 21.88
CA ALA A 147 -6.82 -1.66 20.72
C ALA A 147 -7.64 -0.42 21.10
N SER A 148 -8.33 -0.46 22.25
CA SER A 148 -9.11 0.69 22.75
C SER A 148 -8.22 1.87 23.10
N LEU A 149 -7.05 1.61 23.72
CA LEU A 149 -6.06 2.64 24.03
C LEU A 149 -5.46 3.25 22.75
N ASP A 150 -5.23 2.45 21.72
CA ASP A 150 -4.74 2.93 20.42
C ASP A 150 -5.74 3.87 19.74
N VAL A 151 -7.04 3.56 19.81
CA VAL A 151 -8.12 4.43 19.31
C VAL A 151 -8.16 5.75 20.07
N PHE A 152 -8.13 5.70 21.41
CA PHE A 152 -8.07 6.92 22.23
C PHE A 152 -6.80 7.74 21.95
N GLY A 153 -5.65 7.09 21.86
CA GLY A 153 -4.37 7.71 21.52
C GLY A 153 -4.40 8.37 20.13
N ALA A 154 -5.11 7.79 19.16
CA ALA A 154 -5.31 8.42 17.85
C ALA A 154 -6.12 9.72 17.97
N VAL A 155 -7.21 9.73 18.75
CA VAL A 155 -8.00 10.95 19.00
C VAL A 155 -7.18 12.03 19.72
N LEU A 156 -6.36 11.65 20.71
CA LEU A 156 -5.47 12.60 21.40
C LEU A 156 -4.43 13.21 20.46
N ARG A 157 -3.81 12.40 19.60
CA ARG A 157 -2.85 12.89 18.60
C ARG A 157 -3.52 13.82 17.61
N ASP A 158 -4.69 13.43 17.09
CA ASP A 158 -5.47 14.26 16.19
C ASP A 158 -5.84 15.60 16.86
N ALA A 159 -6.33 15.57 18.10
CA ALA A 159 -6.60 16.79 18.87
C ALA A 159 -5.35 17.65 19.13
N ALA A 160 -4.18 17.03 19.32
CA ALA A 160 -2.91 17.71 19.52
C ALA A 160 -2.34 18.32 18.23
N GLU A 161 -2.45 17.62 17.10
CA GLU A 161 -2.09 18.13 15.76
C GLU A 161 -3.06 19.24 15.31
N ARG A 162 -4.32 19.15 15.74
CA ARG A 162 -5.35 20.18 15.52
C ARG A 162 -5.32 21.30 16.57
N LYS A 163 -4.35 21.35 17.49
CA LYS A 163 -4.29 22.35 18.57
C LYS A 163 -4.16 23.80 18.08
N ASP A 164 -3.62 23.99 16.87
CA ASP A 164 -3.59 25.30 16.16
C ASP A 164 -4.92 25.63 15.43
N ARG A 165 -5.88 24.70 15.37
CA ARG A 165 -7.12 24.76 14.56
C ARG A 165 -8.38 25.09 15.38
N ASN A 166 -8.20 25.53 16.62
CA ASN A 166 -9.27 25.65 17.62
C ASN A 166 -10.01 27.01 17.65
N SER A 167 -9.93 27.84 16.60
CA SER A 167 -10.85 28.97 16.56
C SER A 167 -12.25 28.46 16.21
N TYR A 168 -13.25 28.84 17.01
CA TYR A 168 -14.65 28.48 16.82
C TYR A 168 -15.16 28.73 15.39
N HIS A 169 -14.63 29.76 14.72
CA HIS A 169 -14.95 30.10 13.33
C HIS A 169 -14.35 29.11 12.32
N GLU A 170 -13.14 28.59 12.55
CA GLU A 170 -12.56 27.56 11.68
C GLU A 170 -13.31 26.25 11.76
N ALA A 171 -13.71 25.83 12.96
CA ALA A 171 -14.53 24.63 13.13
C ALA A 171 -15.87 24.75 12.39
N ARG A 172 -16.46 25.96 12.34
CA ARG A 172 -17.66 26.25 11.54
C ARG A 172 -17.39 26.29 10.04
N LEU A 173 -16.21 26.75 9.62
CA LEU A 173 -15.81 26.72 8.22
C LEU A 173 -15.55 25.28 7.73
N ILE A 174 -14.94 24.43 8.55
CA ILE A 174 -14.78 23.00 8.23
C ILE A 174 -16.15 22.34 8.12
N ALA A 175 -17.10 22.68 9.02
CA ALA A 175 -18.48 22.20 8.92
C ALA A 175 -19.12 22.63 7.59
N TYR A 176 -18.94 23.89 7.19
CA TYR A 176 -19.36 24.37 5.87
C TYR A 176 -18.80 23.50 4.73
N PHE A 177 -17.50 23.18 4.75
CA PHE A 177 -16.89 22.35 3.70
C PHE A 177 -17.45 20.93 3.66
N ARG A 178 -17.68 20.32 4.82
CA ARG A 178 -18.30 19.00 4.93
C ARG A 178 -19.74 19.01 4.44
N ASP A 179 -20.53 20.03 4.79
CA ASP A 179 -21.90 20.17 4.32
C ASP A 179 -21.94 20.34 2.78
N LYS A 180 -21.00 21.12 2.23
CA LYS A 180 -20.94 21.43 0.80
C LYS A 180 -20.43 20.27 -0.05
N SER A 181 -19.38 19.58 0.40
CA SER A 181 -18.62 18.62 -0.42
C SER A 181 -18.64 17.18 0.11
N GLY A 182 -19.15 16.96 1.31
CA GLY A 182 -19.06 15.67 2.02
C GLY A 182 -17.66 15.35 2.53
N LEU A 183 -16.69 16.24 2.34
CA LEU A 183 -15.27 15.99 2.58
C LEU A 183 -14.65 17.11 3.40
N ASP A 184 -13.54 16.77 4.05
CA ASP A 184 -12.67 17.75 4.65
C ASP A 184 -11.89 18.57 3.60
N PRO A 185 -11.65 19.87 3.88
CA PRO A 185 -10.81 20.70 3.02
C PRO A 185 -9.34 20.25 3.11
N LEU A 186 -8.49 20.74 2.19
CA LEU A 186 -7.05 20.51 2.29
C LEU A 186 -6.48 21.14 3.58
N PHE A 187 -5.66 20.37 4.31
CA PHE A 187 -5.09 20.76 5.60
C PHE A 187 -3.59 20.99 5.50
N ASP A 188 -3.18 22.22 5.19
CA ASP A 188 -1.78 22.67 5.18
C ASP A 188 -1.72 24.21 5.11
N GLY A 189 -0.53 24.80 4.97
CA GLY A 189 -0.32 26.25 4.85
C GLY A 189 -1.01 26.92 3.65
N LEU A 190 -1.66 26.13 2.80
CA LEU A 190 -2.24 26.50 1.51
C LEU A 190 -3.72 26.12 1.42
N GLY A 191 -4.26 25.45 2.43
CA GLY A 191 -5.68 25.13 2.56
C GLY A 191 -6.55 26.37 2.76
N PRO A 192 -7.82 26.35 2.30
CA PRO A 192 -8.71 27.51 2.39
C PRO A 192 -9.02 27.89 3.85
N VAL A 193 -8.93 26.94 4.79
CA VAL A 193 -9.13 27.20 6.23
C VAL A 193 -7.95 27.97 6.84
N ALA A 194 -6.71 27.62 6.46
CA ALA A 194 -5.53 28.32 6.94
C ALA A 194 -5.52 29.77 6.42
N GLU A 195 -5.89 29.99 5.16
CA GLU A 195 -5.99 31.34 4.61
C GLU A 195 -7.12 32.13 5.27
N TYR A 196 -8.29 31.53 5.50
CA TYR A 196 -9.37 32.16 6.27
C TYR A 196 -8.90 32.62 7.65
N ARG A 197 -8.16 31.78 8.39
CA ARG A 197 -7.59 32.14 9.70
C ARG A 197 -6.66 33.35 9.57
N ARG A 198 -5.76 33.35 8.59
CA ARG A 198 -4.83 34.46 8.34
C ARG A 198 -5.57 35.76 8.03
N LEU A 199 -6.50 35.72 7.08
CA LEU A 199 -7.32 36.86 6.68
C LEU A 199 -8.13 37.41 7.85
N ARG A 200 -8.84 36.54 8.59
CA ARG A 200 -9.65 36.94 9.74
C ARG A 200 -8.81 37.57 10.86
N LYS A 201 -7.62 37.01 11.14
CA LYS A 201 -6.69 37.57 12.13
C LYS A 201 -6.21 38.95 11.67
N ALA A 202 -5.77 39.08 10.42
CA ALA A 202 -5.26 40.32 9.88
C ALA A 202 -6.32 41.42 9.83
N THR A 203 -7.55 41.10 9.40
CA THR A 203 -8.66 42.06 9.40
C THR A 203 -9.11 42.45 10.82
N SER A 204 -9.02 41.53 11.79
CA SER A 204 -9.27 41.86 13.19
C SER A 204 -8.20 42.79 13.77
N GLN A 205 -6.94 42.62 13.39
CA GLN A 205 -5.84 43.48 13.84
C GLN A 205 -5.88 44.86 13.17
N GLY A 206 -6.13 44.91 11.86
CA GLY A 206 -6.20 46.16 11.08
C GLY A 206 -7.32 47.09 11.54
N LEU A 207 -8.39 46.57 12.15
CA LEU A 207 -9.43 47.42 12.76
C LEU A 207 -8.92 48.25 13.95
N HIS A 208 -7.90 47.75 14.65
CA HIS A 208 -7.40 48.30 15.90
C HIS A 208 -6.04 49.00 15.76
N GLN A 209 -5.49 49.03 14.56
CA GLN A 209 -4.22 49.66 14.21
C GLN A 209 -4.50 50.65 13.07
N ASP A 210 -3.84 51.80 13.05
CA ASP A 210 -3.97 52.79 11.96
C ASP A 210 -3.54 52.12 10.64
N SER A 211 -4.50 51.55 9.91
CA SER A 211 -4.22 50.69 8.76
C SER A 211 -3.86 51.55 7.56
N ALA A 212 -2.66 51.34 7.01
CA ALA A 212 -2.28 51.94 5.75
C ALA A 212 -3.18 51.44 4.60
N MET A 213 -3.45 52.31 3.63
CA MET A 213 -4.23 52.02 2.43
C MET A 213 -3.70 50.80 1.66
N GLU A 214 -2.37 50.68 1.53
CA GLU A 214 -1.71 49.55 0.86
C GLU A 214 -2.07 48.22 1.54
N SER A 215 -2.03 48.18 2.88
CA SER A 215 -2.42 47.01 3.66
C SER A 215 -3.90 46.67 3.52
N ALA A 216 -4.78 47.68 3.48
CA ALA A 216 -6.22 47.47 3.27
C ALA A 216 -6.52 46.91 1.88
N THR A 217 -5.81 47.40 0.85
CA THR A 217 -5.92 46.94 -0.54
C THR A 217 -5.42 45.51 -0.68
N GLU A 218 -4.26 45.18 -0.11
CA GLU A 218 -3.74 43.80 -0.13
C GLU A 218 -4.70 42.83 0.57
N LEU A 219 -5.27 43.22 1.72
CA LEU A 219 -6.27 42.42 2.43
C LEU A 219 -7.54 42.22 1.60
N TYR A 220 -7.97 43.25 0.87
CA TYR A 220 -9.12 43.19 -0.01
C TYR A 220 -8.91 42.18 -1.14
N GLU A 221 -7.80 42.30 -1.89
CA GLU A 221 -7.47 41.38 -2.98
C GLU A 221 -7.38 39.92 -2.51
N ARG A 222 -6.70 39.67 -1.39
CA ARG A 222 -6.60 38.32 -0.82
C ARG A 222 -7.95 37.79 -0.32
N THR A 223 -8.82 38.65 0.20
CA THR A 223 -10.17 38.26 0.60
C THR A 223 -11.01 37.88 -0.63
N LEU A 224 -10.93 38.66 -1.72
CA LEU A 224 -11.59 38.30 -2.97
C LEU A 224 -11.09 36.97 -3.54
N ALA A 225 -9.77 36.77 -3.61
CA ALA A 225 -9.20 35.51 -4.09
C ALA A 225 -9.69 34.30 -3.28
N TRP A 226 -9.84 34.47 -1.96
CA TRP A 226 -10.41 33.44 -1.09
C TRP A 226 -11.89 33.17 -1.39
N PHE A 227 -12.71 34.19 -1.62
CA PHE A 227 -14.12 34.02 -2.02
C PHE A 227 -14.25 33.37 -3.40
N VAL A 228 -13.45 33.79 -4.37
CA VAL A 228 -13.39 33.17 -5.71
C VAL A 228 -13.07 31.68 -5.58
N ARG A 229 -12.04 31.32 -4.83
CA ARG A 229 -11.67 29.91 -4.58
C ARG A 229 -12.82 29.09 -3.98
N LEU A 230 -13.61 29.69 -3.09
CA LEU A 230 -14.65 28.97 -2.35
C LEU A 230 -15.98 28.85 -3.12
N PHE A 231 -16.32 29.86 -3.91
CA PHE A 231 -17.63 30.00 -4.55
C PHE A 231 -17.55 30.02 -6.09
N THR A 232 -16.41 29.72 -6.69
CA THR A 232 -16.38 29.39 -8.14
C THR A 232 -17.29 28.18 -8.38
N PRO A 233 -18.20 28.23 -9.37
CA PRO A 233 -19.08 27.11 -9.68
C PRO A 233 -18.30 25.79 -9.88
N PRO A 234 -18.78 24.65 -9.35
CA PRO A 234 -18.03 23.39 -9.43
C PRO A 234 -17.64 22.98 -10.86
N ALA A 235 -18.50 23.23 -11.85
CA ALA A 235 -18.22 22.95 -13.26
C ALA A 235 -17.02 23.77 -13.79
N ALA A 236 -16.93 25.05 -13.42
CA ALA A 236 -15.83 25.92 -13.79
C ALA A 236 -14.51 25.48 -13.12
N VAL A 237 -14.55 25.07 -11.85
CA VAL A 237 -13.37 24.51 -11.15
C VAL A 237 -12.87 23.24 -11.86
N VAL A 238 -13.76 22.32 -12.20
CA VAL A 238 -13.43 21.09 -12.93
C VAL A 238 -12.78 21.41 -14.28
N GLN A 239 -13.34 22.35 -15.04
CA GLN A 239 -12.80 22.76 -16.33
C GLN A 239 -11.40 23.39 -16.19
N ARG A 240 -11.22 24.31 -15.24
CA ARG A 240 -9.94 24.98 -14.99
C ARG A 240 -8.86 24.01 -14.50
N LEU A 241 -9.18 23.07 -13.62
CA LEU A 241 -8.24 22.04 -13.17
C LEU A 241 -7.81 21.12 -14.31
N ARG A 242 -8.73 20.74 -15.20
CA ARG A 242 -8.41 19.95 -16.39
C ARG A 242 -7.52 20.70 -17.37
N ALA A 243 -7.83 21.98 -17.60
CA ALA A 243 -7.00 22.84 -18.45
C ALA A 243 -5.57 22.95 -17.88
N LEU A 244 -5.45 23.27 -16.59
CA LEU A 244 -4.16 23.35 -15.91
C LEU A 244 -3.37 22.04 -15.95
N ALA A 245 -4.03 20.90 -15.76
CA ALA A 245 -3.39 19.58 -15.81
C ALA A 245 -2.88 19.19 -17.22
N ALA A 246 -3.46 19.77 -18.27
CA ALA A 246 -3.07 19.56 -19.65
C ALA A 246 -1.91 20.46 -20.09
N GLU A 247 -1.62 21.54 -19.36
CA GLU A 247 -0.50 22.42 -19.65
C GLU A 247 0.84 21.72 -19.39
N SER A 248 1.82 21.99 -20.26
CA SER A 248 3.22 21.66 -19.95
C SER A 248 3.70 22.48 -18.75
N TRP A 249 4.64 21.91 -18.00
CA TRP A 249 5.24 22.60 -16.87
C TRP A 249 6.07 23.81 -17.34
N GLN A 250 5.80 24.98 -16.77
CA GLN A 250 6.44 26.26 -17.08
C GLN A 250 7.03 26.95 -15.84
N GLY A 251 6.60 26.60 -14.62
CA GLY A 251 7.21 27.11 -13.40
C GLY A 251 6.26 27.15 -12.20
N GLU A 252 6.78 27.61 -11.06
CA GLU A 252 6.12 27.57 -9.74
C GLU A 252 4.73 28.24 -9.70
N HIS A 253 4.51 29.26 -10.53
CA HIS A 253 3.22 29.94 -10.64
C HIS A 253 2.06 28.98 -10.94
N GLN A 254 2.29 27.89 -11.67
CA GLN A 254 1.25 26.91 -11.97
C GLN A 254 0.87 26.06 -10.74
N VAL A 255 1.81 25.86 -9.79
CA VAL A 255 1.50 25.23 -8.50
C VAL A 255 0.63 26.17 -7.66
N ASP A 256 0.90 27.48 -7.71
CA ASP A 256 0.05 28.47 -7.05
C ASP A 256 -1.36 28.49 -7.65
N CYS A 257 -1.48 28.44 -8.98
CA CYS A 257 -2.79 28.28 -9.64
C CYS A 257 -3.50 26.99 -9.21
N LEU A 258 -2.78 25.86 -9.09
CA LEU A 258 -3.36 24.62 -8.59
C LEU A 258 -3.88 24.78 -7.17
N ARG A 259 -3.10 25.42 -6.28
CA ARG A 259 -3.49 25.68 -4.89
C ARG A 259 -4.72 26.59 -4.80
N GLU A 260 -4.83 27.58 -5.69
CA GLU A 260 -6.00 28.45 -5.77
C GLU A 260 -7.26 27.72 -6.23
N LEU A 261 -7.13 26.70 -7.09
CA LEU A 261 -8.26 25.92 -7.61
C LEU A 261 -8.65 24.73 -6.73
N ALA A 262 -7.68 24.07 -6.11
CA ALA A 262 -7.90 22.87 -5.33
C ALA A 262 -8.25 23.20 -3.88
N SER A 263 -9.48 22.91 -3.48
CA SER A 263 -9.98 23.17 -2.12
C SER A 263 -10.12 21.91 -1.28
N ASN A 264 -10.14 20.73 -1.91
CA ASN A 264 -10.31 19.43 -1.27
C ASN A 264 -9.50 18.34 -2.02
N PRO A 265 -9.36 17.13 -1.45
CA PRO A 265 -8.65 16.02 -2.09
C PRO A 265 -9.25 15.57 -3.43
N HIS A 266 -10.56 15.73 -3.68
CA HIS A 266 -11.15 15.34 -4.97
C HIS A 266 -10.67 16.24 -6.11
N HIS A 267 -10.48 17.54 -5.86
CA HIS A 267 -9.90 18.45 -6.85
C HIS A 267 -8.47 18.04 -7.22
N LEU A 268 -7.64 17.71 -6.22
CA LEU A 268 -6.29 17.20 -6.46
C LEU A 268 -6.31 15.88 -7.22
N ARG A 269 -7.21 14.95 -6.86
CA ARG A 269 -7.36 13.69 -7.59
C ARG A 269 -7.71 13.93 -9.06
N LEU A 270 -8.67 14.82 -9.33
CA LEU A 270 -9.06 15.19 -10.69
C LEU A 270 -7.86 15.74 -11.47
N PHE A 271 -7.09 16.64 -10.86
CA PHE A 271 -5.87 17.17 -11.46
C PHE A 271 -4.86 16.05 -11.78
N PHE A 272 -4.56 15.16 -10.82
CA PHE A 272 -3.64 14.03 -11.04
C PHE A 272 -4.16 13.03 -12.08
N THR A 273 -5.47 12.81 -12.18
CA THR A 273 -6.08 11.96 -13.22
C THR A 273 -5.84 12.52 -14.62
N HIS A 274 -5.86 13.85 -14.77
CA HIS A 274 -5.71 14.52 -16.07
C HIS A 274 -4.30 15.03 -16.36
N LEU A 275 -3.35 14.86 -15.42
CA LEU A 275 -1.99 15.34 -15.56
C LEU A 275 -1.32 14.69 -16.78
N ALA A 276 -0.88 15.50 -17.74
CA ALA A 276 -0.31 15.02 -19.00
C ALA A 276 1.22 15.05 -19.02
N ASP A 277 1.83 16.06 -18.39
CA ASP A 277 3.27 16.27 -18.41
C ASP A 277 3.95 15.76 -17.12
N PRO A 278 4.85 14.75 -17.18
CA PRO A 278 5.55 14.22 -16.01
C PRO A 278 6.48 15.23 -15.33
N ALA A 279 6.86 16.33 -15.99
CA ALA A 279 7.73 17.36 -15.40
C ALA A 279 7.11 18.04 -14.17
N TRP A 280 5.78 18.00 -14.04
CA TRP A 280 5.05 18.47 -12.85
C TRP A 280 5.34 17.69 -11.56
N LEU A 281 5.69 16.40 -11.65
CA LEU A 281 5.70 15.53 -10.46
C LEU A 281 6.74 15.93 -9.40
N THR A 282 7.91 16.38 -9.83
CA THR A 282 8.96 16.82 -8.88
C THR A 282 8.60 18.16 -8.22
N PRO A 283 8.25 19.22 -8.98
CA PRO A 283 7.79 20.48 -8.39
C PRO A 283 6.59 20.32 -7.46
N LEU A 284 5.60 19.49 -7.81
CA LEU A 284 4.44 19.25 -6.95
C LEU A 284 4.84 18.57 -5.63
N TYR A 285 5.79 17.64 -5.69
CA TYR A 285 6.32 17.00 -4.48
C TYR A 285 7.12 17.98 -3.62
N ASP A 286 8.02 18.76 -4.22
CA ASP A 286 8.85 19.74 -3.51
C ASP A 286 8.01 20.87 -2.90
N ALA A 287 6.83 21.14 -3.48
CA ALA A 287 5.87 22.14 -3.05
C ALA A 287 4.79 21.60 -2.09
N ASP A 288 4.97 20.39 -1.56
CA ASP A 288 4.04 19.68 -0.66
C ASP A 288 2.62 19.48 -1.22
N ALA A 289 2.43 19.58 -2.54
CA ALA A 289 1.14 19.38 -3.22
C ALA A 289 0.83 17.88 -3.46
N VAL A 290 1.76 16.98 -3.12
CA VAL A 290 1.59 15.52 -3.18
C VAL A 290 1.44 14.99 -1.74
N PRO A 291 0.22 14.94 -1.19
CA PRO A 291 0.03 14.54 0.20
C PRO A 291 0.40 13.07 0.42
N MET A 292 0.81 12.72 1.65
CA MET A 292 0.90 11.32 2.05
C MET A 292 -0.47 10.65 2.09
N PRO A 293 -0.56 9.33 1.81
CA PRO A 293 -1.81 8.61 2.01
C PRO A 293 -2.21 8.63 3.49
N ASP A 294 -3.42 9.07 3.74
CA ASP A 294 -4.05 9.15 5.06
C ASP A 294 -5.08 8.01 5.23
N LEU A 295 -5.47 7.71 6.47
CA LEU A 295 -6.48 6.71 6.81
C LEU A 295 -7.90 7.24 6.64
N GLU A 296 -8.13 8.55 6.86
CA GLU A 296 -9.47 9.14 6.90
C GLU A 296 -9.97 9.61 5.53
N SER A 297 -9.06 9.77 4.56
CA SER A 297 -9.38 10.36 3.26
C SER A 297 -8.82 9.55 2.08
N PRO A 298 -9.54 9.50 0.94
CA PRO A 298 -9.00 8.92 -0.29
C PRO A 298 -7.72 9.64 -0.72
N TRP A 299 -6.66 8.89 -0.95
CA TRP A 299 -5.38 9.45 -1.35
C TRP A 299 -5.45 10.02 -2.79
N PRO A 300 -5.32 11.35 -3.01
CA PRO A 300 -5.60 11.96 -4.31
C PRO A 300 -4.62 11.56 -5.41
N VAL A 301 -3.38 11.24 -5.04
CA VAL A 301 -2.32 10.84 -5.98
C VAL A 301 -2.65 9.52 -6.69
N THR A 302 -3.60 8.73 -6.17
CA THR A 302 -4.14 7.56 -6.89
C THR A 302 -4.71 7.91 -8.26
N GLY A 303 -5.12 9.17 -8.50
CA GLY A 303 -5.52 9.67 -9.82
C GLY A 303 -4.45 9.45 -10.89
N LEU A 304 -3.15 9.48 -10.53
CA LEU A 304 -2.06 9.19 -11.46
C LEU A 304 -2.18 7.80 -12.12
N SER A 305 -2.84 6.84 -11.46
CA SER A 305 -3.06 5.50 -12.02
C SER A 305 -3.97 5.49 -13.26
N GLU A 306 -4.84 6.49 -13.39
CA GLU A 306 -5.76 6.66 -14.52
C GLU A 306 -5.12 7.49 -15.65
N GLY A 307 -4.18 8.38 -15.32
CA GLY A 307 -3.45 9.27 -16.22
C GLY A 307 -2.00 8.84 -16.47
N LEU A 308 -1.03 9.60 -15.93
CA LEU A 308 0.41 9.45 -16.19
C LEU A 308 0.96 8.02 -16.00
N ALA A 309 0.39 7.18 -15.15
CA ALA A 309 0.85 5.79 -15.01
C ALA A 309 0.74 4.99 -16.32
N ARG A 310 -0.20 5.35 -17.19
CA ARG A 310 -0.42 4.67 -18.48
C ARG A 310 0.54 5.14 -19.57
N THR A 311 0.92 6.42 -19.54
CA THR A 311 1.75 7.05 -20.58
C THR A 311 3.22 7.17 -20.17
N ASN A 312 3.49 7.38 -18.89
CA ASN A 312 4.83 7.50 -18.30
C ASN A 312 4.92 6.83 -16.91
N PRO A 313 4.82 5.49 -16.84
CA PRO A 313 4.88 4.73 -15.59
C PRO A 313 6.20 4.92 -14.82
N ALA A 314 7.31 5.18 -15.51
CA ALA A 314 8.62 5.40 -14.90
C ALA A 314 8.67 6.65 -14.02
N ALA A 315 8.08 7.77 -14.48
CA ALA A 315 8.01 9.00 -13.71
C ALA A 315 7.15 8.84 -12.44
N VAL A 316 6.01 8.15 -12.56
CA VAL A 316 5.13 7.85 -11.41
C VAL A 316 5.81 6.91 -10.42
N ALA A 317 6.58 5.92 -10.90
CA ALA A 317 7.38 5.05 -10.04
C ALA A 317 8.46 5.84 -9.28
N ALA A 318 9.15 6.77 -9.94
CA ALA A 318 10.16 7.60 -9.31
C ALA A 318 9.59 8.48 -8.18
N LEU A 319 8.42 9.08 -8.40
CA LEU A 319 7.68 9.80 -7.34
C LEU A 319 7.30 8.84 -6.21
N THR A 320 6.68 7.70 -6.51
CA THR A 320 6.24 6.73 -5.50
C THR A 320 7.41 6.21 -4.65
N GLN A 321 8.60 6.04 -5.24
CA GLN A 321 9.82 5.66 -4.52
C GLN A 321 10.33 6.77 -3.57
N ARG A 322 10.11 8.06 -3.89
CA ARG A 322 10.37 9.18 -2.96
C ARG A 322 9.41 9.11 -1.77
N LEU A 323 8.11 9.04 -2.04
CA LEU A 323 7.08 8.93 -1.01
C LEU A 323 7.30 7.70 -0.11
N LEU A 324 7.71 6.57 -0.67
CA LEU A 324 8.04 5.37 0.09
C LEU A 324 9.21 5.60 1.06
N ARG A 325 10.21 6.39 0.68
CA ARG A 325 11.32 6.76 1.57
C ARG A 325 10.82 7.64 2.72
N ASP A 326 9.98 8.61 2.43
CA ASP A 326 9.46 9.55 3.44
C ASP A 326 8.48 8.87 4.41
N SER A 327 7.77 7.83 3.97
CA SER A 327 6.89 7.02 4.82
C SER A 327 7.59 6.46 6.07
N LYS A 328 8.92 6.35 6.07
CA LYS A 328 9.71 5.94 7.23
C LYS A 328 9.54 6.89 8.41
N GLN A 329 9.24 8.16 8.18
CA GLN A 329 9.03 9.17 9.23
C GLN A 329 7.63 9.06 9.87
N LEU A 330 6.71 8.33 9.24
CA LEU A 330 5.37 8.09 9.79
C LEU A 330 5.41 7.07 10.93
N GLN A 331 4.47 7.19 11.86
CA GLN A 331 4.19 6.19 12.89
C GLN A 331 3.72 4.87 12.27
N ASP A 332 3.87 3.75 12.97
CA ASP A 332 3.71 2.41 12.37
C ASP A 332 2.35 2.17 11.68
N GLY A 333 1.23 2.59 12.28
CA GLY A 333 -0.10 2.46 11.67
C GLY A 333 -0.26 3.28 10.39
N ALA A 334 0.12 4.57 10.43
CA ALA A 334 0.08 5.45 9.28
C ALA A 334 1.07 5.00 8.17
N ARG A 335 2.25 4.53 8.57
CA ARG A 335 3.27 3.97 7.67
C ARG A 335 2.75 2.75 6.93
N LEU A 336 2.08 1.83 7.62
CA LEU A 336 1.50 0.64 6.99
C LEU A 336 0.43 1.04 5.96
N ASN A 337 -0.49 1.95 6.31
CA ASN A 337 -1.51 2.45 5.41
C ASN A 337 -0.91 3.16 4.18
N ALA A 338 0.07 4.03 4.40
CA ALA A 338 0.76 4.73 3.34
C ALA A 338 1.40 3.76 2.34
N ARG A 339 2.12 2.77 2.85
CA ARG A 339 2.75 1.72 2.02
C ARG A 339 1.71 0.85 1.32
N PHE A 340 0.57 0.59 1.92
CA PHE A 340 -0.49 -0.20 1.28
C PHE A 340 -1.05 0.54 0.05
N ASN A 341 -1.33 1.83 0.20
CA ASN A 341 -1.79 2.67 -0.91
C ASN A 341 -0.73 2.81 -2.02
N MET A 342 0.55 2.96 -1.66
CA MET A 342 1.66 2.96 -2.61
C MET A 342 1.82 1.62 -3.32
N LEU A 343 1.57 0.49 -2.63
CA LEU A 343 1.58 -0.84 -3.23
C LEU A 343 0.47 -0.96 -4.29
N ILE A 344 -0.75 -0.51 -3.98
CA ILE A 344 -1.87 -0.49 -4.94
C ILE A 344 -1.47 0.29 -6.19
N LEU A 345 -0.92 1.49 -6.03
CA LEU A 345 -0.45 2.30 -7.17
C LEU A 345 0.65 1.57 -7.95
N ALA A 346 1.65 1.00 -7.26
CA ALA A 346 2.76 0.29 -7.89
C ALA A 346 2.30 -0.91 -8.72
N THR A 347 1.22 -1.61 -8.32
CA THR A 347 0.66 -2.72 -9.12
C THR A 347 0.16 -2.28 -10.50
N LYS A 348 -0.10 -0.97 -10.70
CA LYS A 348 -0.55 -0.41 -11.97
C LYS A 348 0.59 0.10 -12.87
N LEU A 349 1.83 0.09 -12.37
CA LEU A 349 3.00 0.63 -13.09
C LEU A 349 3.74 -0.43 -13.93
N GLY A 350 3.29 -1.68 -13.91
CA GLY A 350 3.98 -2.79 -14.58
C GLY A 350 5.40 -2.98 -14.03
N PRO A 351 6.40 -3.30 -14.88
CA PRO A 351 7.79 -3.51 -14.46
C PRO A 351 8.41 -2.34 -13.68
N HIS A 352 7.99 -1.10 -13.95
CA HIS A 352 8.48 0.08 -13.22
C HIS A 352 8.06 0.09 -11.74
N GLY A 353 6.98 -0.63 -11.38
CA GLY A 353 6.52 -0.78 -10.00
C GLY A 353 7.21 -1.88 -9.21
N TYR A 354 7.96 -2.78 -9.84
CA TYR A 354 8.47 -4.01 -9.20
C TYR A 354 9.40 -3.75 -8.03
N THR A 355 10.28 -2.74 -8.13
CA THR A 355 11.15 -2.35 -7.01
C THR A 355 10.33 -1.94 -5.78
N ILE A 356 9.32 -1.08 -5.97
CA ILE A 356 8.43 -0.60 -4.91
C ILE A 356 7.67 -1.76 -4.25
N ILE A 357 7.11 -2.67 -5.07
CA ILE A 357 6.39 -3.85 -4.60
C ILE A 357 7.32 -4.73 -3.74
N GLY A 358 8.52 -5.01 -4.25
CA GLY A 358 9.51 -5.81 -3.55
C GLY A 358 9.95 -5.18 -2.22
N ASP A 359 10.18 -3.86 -2.20
CA ASP A 359 10.56 -3.10 -1.01
C ASP A 359 9.45 -3.17 0.06
N ILE A 360 8.20 -2.92 -0.32
CA ILE A 360 7.05 -2.91 0.60
C ILE A 360 6.79 -4.31 1.17
N VAL A 361 6.80 -5.34 0.34
CA VAL A 361 6.53 -6.72 0.77
C VAL A 361 7.64 -7.21 1.69
N THR A 362 8.90 -6.91 1.39
CA THR A 362 10.05 -7.22 2.26
C THR A 362 9.93 -6.52 3.62
N ALA A 363 9.40 -5.31 3.65
CA ALA A 363 9.19 -4.58 4.90
C ALA A 363 7.98 -5.08 5.72
N HIS A 364 7.03 -5.79 5.09
CA HIS A 364 5.80 -6.28 5.71
C HIS A 364 5.49 -7.73 5.33
N PRO A 365 6.40 -8.69 5.62
CA PRO A 365 6.26 -10.08 5.18
C PRO A 365 5.02 -10.78 5.73
N ASP A 366 4.59 -10.42 6.94
CA ASP A 366 3.47 -11.09 7.62
C ASP A 366 2.09 -10.50 7.25
N ASN A 367 2.06 -9.34 6.58
CA ASN A 367 0.80 -8.70 6.22
C ASN A 367 0.14 -9.41 5.03
N ARG A 368 -0.97 -10.11 5.29
CA ARG A 368 -1.71 -10.92 4.29
C ARG A 368 -2.13 -10.10 3.07
N SER A 369 -2.60 -8.87 3.25
CA SER A 369 -3.06 -8.02 2.14
C SER A 369 -1.90 -7.61 1.23
N MET A 370 -0.74 -7.28 1.80
CA MET A 370 0.49 -6.99 1.04
C MET A 370 0.95 -8.22 0.25
N ARG A 371 0.98 -9.40 0.89
CA ARG A 371 1.33 -10.67 0.24
C ARG A 371 0.39 -11.01 -0.91
N SER A 372 -0.92 -10.82 -0.73
CA SER A 372 -1.93 -11.11 -1.75
C SER A 372 -1.79 -10.23 -2.99
N LEU A 373 -1.59 -8.92 -2.80
CA LEU A 373 -1.35 -7.99 -3.91
C LEU A 373 -0.05 -8.31 -4.65
N ALA A 374 1.04 -8.56 -3.92
CA ALA A 374 2.33 -8.91 -4.52
C ALA A 374 2.29 -10.22 -5.30
N THR A 375 1.62 -11.24 -4.76
CA THR A 375 1.40 -12.52 -5.45
C THR A 375 0.58 -12.33 -6.71
N SER A 376 -0.43 -11.45 -6.69
CA SER A 376 -1.22 -11.11 -7.87
C SER A 376 -0.38 -10.46 -8.97
N VAL A 377 0.62 -9.65 -8.60
CA VAL A 377 1.59 -9.11 -9.56
C VAL A 377 2.50 -10.20 -10.12
N VAL A 378 3.05 -11.08 -9.28
CA VAL A 378 3.88 -12.21 -9.73
C VAL A 378 3.12 -13.13 -10.70
N LYS A 379 1.81 -13.32 -10.49
CA LYS A 379 0.95 -14.07 -11.43
C LYS A 379 0.84 -13.43 -12.81
N GLN A 380 1.13 -12.15 -12.96
CA GLN A 380 1.04 -11.41 -14.23
C GLN A 380 2.42 -11.11 -14.84
N ALA A 381 3.46 -11.09 -14.00
CA ALA A 381 4.84 -10.85 -14.43
C ALA A 381 5.37 -11.98 -15.33
N ASP A 382 6.41 -11.67 -16.10
CA ASP A 382 7.22 -12.69 -16.77
C ASP A 382 7.77 -13.66 -15.69
N PRO A 383 7.60 -14.99 -15.84
CA PRO A 383 8.10 -15.96 -14.86
C PRO A 383 9.60 -15.83 -14.53
N SER A 384 10.42 -15.38 -15.48
CA SER A 384 11.87 -15.21 -15.33
C SER A 384 12.27 -13.90 -14.64
N ASP A 385 11.34 -12.95 -14.50
CA ASP A 385 11.60 -11.63 -13.91
C ASP A 385 12.13 -11.72 -12.47
N PRO A 386 13.12 -10.89 -12.07
CA PRO A 386 13.63 -10.84 -10.70
C PRO A 386 12.57 -10.61 -9.62
N ILE A 387 11.43 -9.98 -9.93
CA ILE A 387 10.35 -9.75 -8.96
C ILE A 387 9.76 -11.07 -8.44
N VAL A 388 9.69 -12.11 -9.27
CA VAL A 388 9.16 -13.43 -8.90
C VAL A 388 10.00 -14.03 -7.78
N GLU A 389 11.32 -13.97 -7.93
CA GLU A 389 12.26 -14.43 -6.92
C GLU A 389 12.22 -13.56 -5.67
N ARG A 390 12.18 -12.24 -5.84
CA ARG A 390 12.15 -11.30 -4.72
C ARG A 390 10.92 -11.50 -3.84
N VAL A 391 9.74 -11.55 -4.44
CA VAL A 391 8.48 -11.80 -3.71
C VAL A 391 8.45 -13.23 -3.17
N GLY A 392 8.90 -14.22 -3.95
CA GLY A 392 9.00 -15.61 -3.50
C GLY A 392 9.87 -15.76 -2.24
N ASN A 393 11.02 -15.10 -2.18
CA ASN A 393 11.90 -15.13 -1.02
C ASN A 393 11.24 -14.54 0.24
N THR A 394 10.34 -13.57 0.09
CA THR A 394 9.65 -12.93 1.22
C THR A 394 8.38 -13.67 1.61
N VAL A 395 7.60 -14.16 0.66
CA VAL A 395 6.27 -14.74 0.92
C VAL A 395 6.34 -16.23 1.29
N LEU A 396 7.32 -16.98 0.76
CA LEU A 396 7.50 -18.41 1.06
C LEU A 396 8.18 -18.64 2.41
N ASN A 397 7.59 -18.14 3.51
CA ASN A 397 8.10 -18.28 4.88
C ASN A 397 7.09 -18.93 5.85
N GLY A 398 6.08 -19.62 5.31
CA GLY A 398 5.02 -20.26 6.10
C GLY A 398 5.54 -21.29 7.10
N ASP A 399 4.79 -21.48 8.19
CA ASP A 399 4.97 -22.62 9.08
C ASP A 399 4.65 -23.93 8.37
N ALA A 400 5.18 -25.06 8.86
CA ALA A 400 4.89 -26.38 8.31
C ALA A 400 3.37 -26.67 8.15
N TRP A 401 2.56 -26.08 9.04
CA TRP A 401 1.10 -26.22 9.11
C TRP A 401 0.31 -25.10 8.46
N ASP A 402 0.98 -24.09 7.89
CA ASP A 402 0.30 -22.98 7.22
C ASP A 402 -0.55 -23.50 6.05
N ARG A 403 -1.76 -22.94 5.92
CA ARG A 403 -2.80 -23.35 4.98
C ARG A 403 -3.04 -22.34 3.86
N ASP A 404 -2.20 -21.31 3.72
CA ASP A 404 -2.30 -20.33 2.63
C ASP A 404 -1.83 -20.88 1.26
N SER A 405 -2.42 -22.02 0.88
CA SER A 405 -1.99 -22.84 -0.25
C SER A 405 -2.04 -22.11 -1.59
N TYR A 406 -3.00 -21.20 -1.75
CA TYR A 406 -3.18 -20.46 -2.99
C TYR A 406 -1.96 -19.60 -3.32
N HIS A 407 -1.42 -18.85 -2.36
CA HIS A 407 -0.25 -18.01 -2.60
C HIS A 407 1.01 -18.84 -2.84
N TYR A 408 1.17 -19.94 -2.09
CA TYR A 408 2.31 -20.83 -2.23
C TYR A 408 2.39 -21.50 -3.60
N ARG A 409 1.28 -22.10 -4.06
CA ARG A 409 1.22 -22.72 -5.39
C ARG A 409 1.50 -21.69 -6.49
N ALA A 410 0.82 -20.55 -6.45
CA ALA A 410 0.99 -19.52 -7.48
C ALA A 410 2.43 -19.00 -7.60
N LEU A 411 3.14 -18.82 -6.48
CA LEU A 411 4.53 -18.38 -6.48
C LEU A 411 5.48 -19.50 -6.92
N LEU A 412 5.29 -20.72 -6.43
CA LEU A 412 6.16 -21.86 -6.77
C LEU A 412 6.00 -22.28 -8.24
N ASP A 413 4.78 -22.25 -8.78
CA ASP A 413 4.50 -22.44 -10.21
C ASP A 413 5.28 -21.42 -11.07
N ARG A 414 5.26 -20.15 -10.66
CA ARG A 414 5.96 -19.07 -11.37
C ARG A 414 7.48 -19.20 -11.25
N LEU A 415 7.97 -19.64 -10.09
CA LEU A 415 9.40 -19.90 -9.88
C LEU A 415 9.89 -21.05 -10.78
N GLU A 416 9.15 -22.16 -10.84
CA GLU A 416 9.46 -23.34 -11.67
C GLU A 416 9.42 -23.00 -13.16
N SER A 417 8.32 -22.40 -13.63
CA SER A 417 8.13 -22.08 -15.05
C SER A 417 9.14 -21.05 -15.58
N GLY A 418 9.63 -20.16 -14.72
CA GLY A 418 10.61 -19.14 -15.07
C GLY A 418 12.07 -19.52 -14.84
N MET A 419 12.37 -20.79 -14.57
CA MET A 419 13.75 -21.23 -14.39
C MET A 419 14.53 -21.16 -15.71
N THR A 420 15.65 -20.45 -15.68
CA THR A 420 16.63 -20.32 -16.76
C THR A 420 18.00 -20.80 -16.27
N ARG A 421 18.96 -21.00 -17.18
CA ARG A 421 20.35 -21.38 -16.81
C ARG A 421 21.01 -20.34 -15.89
N GLU A 422 20.62 -19.08 -16.00
CA GLU A 422 21.20 -17.97 -15.22
C GLU A 422 20.64 -17.92 -13.80
N ASN A 423 19.35 -18.27 -13.60
CA ASN A 423 18.68 -18.11 -12.31
C ASN A 423 18.43 -19.45 -11.56
N VAL A 424 18.62 -20.60 -12.23
CA VAL A 424 18.33 -21.95 -11.70
C VAL A 424 18.94 -22.19 -10.32
N GLN A 425 20.23 -21.90 -10.14
CA GLN A 425 20.92 -22.18 -8.88
C GLN A 425 20.36 -21.33 -7.75
N LYS A 426 20.11 -20.04 -8.02
CA LYS A 426 19.61 -19.09 -7.01
C LYS A 426 18.20 -19.46 -6.56
N ARG A 427 17.29 -19.74 -7.51
CA ARG A 427 15.90 -20.14 -7.23
C ARG A 427 15.82 -21.47 -6.48
N THR A 428 16.54 -22.49 -6.94
CA THR A 428 16.53 -23.81 -6.27
C THR A 428 17.06 -23.70 -4.85
N ARG A 429 18.21 -23.03 -4.63
CA ARG A 429 18.77 -22.85 -3.28
C ARG A 429 17.86 -22.04 -2.35
N MET A 430 17.15 -21.05 -2.88
CA MET A 430 16.14 -20.30 -2.12
C MET A 430 15.05 -21.26 -1.62
N VAL A 431 14.45 -22.05 -2.51
CA VAL A 431 13.36 -22.99 -2.13
C VAL A 431 13.86 -24.08 -1.18
N VAL A 432 15.08 -24.61 -1.39
CA VAL A 432 15.75 -25.52 -0.44
C VAL A 432 15.83 -24.90 0.95
N ALA A 433 16.30 -23.65 1.06
CA ALA A 433 16.43 -22.98 2.34
C ALA A 433 15.06 -22.76 3.01
N LYS A 434 14.02 -22.43 2.24
CA LYS A 434 12.65 -22.28 2.74
C LYS A 434 12.10 -23.61 3.28
N LEU A 435 12.26 -24.69 2.53
CA LEU A 435 11.81 -26.02 2.95
C LEU A 435 12.56 -26.48 4.21
N ARG A 436 13.89 -26.33 4.25
CA ARG A 436 14.69 -26.69 5.42
C ARG A 436 14.20 -25.96 6.67
N ASN A 437 14.04 -24.64 6.57
CA ASN A 437 13.55 -23.84 7.69
C ASN A 437 12.15 -24.30 8.16
N ALA A 438 11.26 -24.69 7.25
CA ALA A 438 9.94 -25.22 7.61
C ALA A 438 10.02 -26.62 8.25
N ALA A 439 10.93 -27.47 7.77
CA ALA A 439 11.15 -28.82 8.29
C ALA A 439 11.81 -28.83 9.68
N GLU A 440 12.60 -27.80 10.02
CA GLU A 440 13.24 -27.65 11.32
C GLU A 440 12.28 -27.12 12.41
N ARG A 441 11.12 -26.55 12.05
CA ARG A 441 10.17 -26.01 13.04
C ARG A 441 9.50 -27.12 13.85
N HIS A 442 9.21 -26.81 15.11
CA HIS A 442 8.44 -27.68 16.00
C HIS A 442 7.12 -28.08 15.34
N GLY A 443 6.81 -29.37 15.36
CA GLY A 443 5.58 -29.89 14.77
C GLY A 443 5.72 -30.41 13.33
N ALA A 444 6.83 -30.16 12.63
CA ALA A 444 7.01 -30.57 11.23
C ALA A 444 6.98 -32.10 11.05
N GLY A 445 7.57 -32.86 11.98
CA GLY A 445 7.57 -34.33 11.93
C GLY A 445 6.20 -35.00 12.03
N TRP A 446 5.16 -34.25 12.41
CA TRP A 446 3.77 -34.75 12.46
C TRP A 446 3.00 -34.51 11.17
N VAL A 447 3.61 -33.82 10.19
CA VAL A 447 3.01 -33.60 8.87
C VAL A 447 3.26 -34.83 8.01
N ALA A 448 2.23 -35.68 7.87
CA ALA A 448 2.26 -36.78 6.93
C ALA A 448 2.33 -36.28 5.48
N LEU A 449 3.36 -36.68 4.73
CA LEU A 449 3.52 -36.41 3.30
C LEU A 449 2.76 -37.44 2.42
N GLY A 450 2.36 -38.56 3.00
CA GLY A 450 1.81 -39.71 2.27
C GLY A 450 2.89 -40.52 1.56
N ILE A 451 2.47 -41.66 0.97
CA ILE A 451 3.38 -42.62 0.32
C ILE A 451 3.57 -42.37 -1.19
N ALA A 452 2.75 -41.50 -1.79
CA ALA A 452 2.85 -41.14 -3.20
C ALA A 452 4.16 -40.39 -3.49
N ARG A 453 4.63 -40.40 -4.74
CA ARG A 453 5.82 -39.64 -5.17
C ARG A 453 5.68 -38.17 -4.80
N LEU A 454 6.78 -37.51 -4.42
CA LEU A 454 6.75 -36.06 -4.16
C LEU A 454 6.32 -35.26 -5.39
N THR A 455 6.57 -35.78 -6.59
CA THR A 455 6.19 -35.15 -7.87
C THR A 455 4.76 -35.46 -8.31
N THR A 456 4.01 -36.28 -7.58
CA THR A 456 2.58 -36.50 -7.86
C THR A 456 1.83 -35.18 -7.72
N GLU A 457 0.92 -34.90 -8.66
CA GLU A 457 0.12 -33.68 -8.66
C GLU A 457 -0.65 -33.51 -7.33
N LEU A 458 -0.60 -32.29 -6.79
CA LEU A 458 -1.22 -31.96 -5.51
C LEU A 458 -2.75 -31.91 -5.64
N GLY A 459 -3.46 -32.61 -4.76
CA GLY A 459 -4.92 -32.56 -4.66
C GLY A 459 -5.44 -31.27 -4.03
N GLU A 460 -6.77 -31.10 -3.98
CA GLU A 460 -7.41 -29.94 -3.33
C GLU A 460 -7.22 -29.92 -1.80
N ASP A 461 -6.99 -31.09 -1.20
CA ASP A 461 -6.78 -31.28 0.23
C ASP A 461 -5.34 -31.02 0.69
N ASP A 462 -4.39 -30.94 -0.26
CA ASP A 462 -2.98 -30.67 0.00
C ASP A 462 -2.73 -29.18 0.27
N ARG A 463 -3.15 -28.74 1.45
CA ARG A 463 -3.11 -27.32 1.83
C ARG A 463 -1.90 -26.92 2.67
N ARG A 464 -1.18 -27.89 3.22
CA ARG A 464 -0.07 -27.64 4.16
C ARG A 464 1.17 -27.16 3.41
N PHE A 465 1.75 -26.06 3.87
CA PHE A 465 2.94 -25.47 3.26
C PHE A 465 4.07 -26.49 3.07
N LEU A 466 4.34 -27.34 4.07
CA LEU A 466 5.43 -28.32 4.00
C LEU A 466 5.22 -29.35 2.88
N VAL A 467 3.98 -29.80 2.65
CA VAL A 467 3.63 -30.71 1.56
C VAL A 467 3.81 -30.01 0.21
N ILE A 468 3.25 -28.80 0.09
CA ILE A 468 3.30 -28.01 -1.15
C ILE A 468 4.76 -27.72 -1.53
N ILE A 469 5.57 -27.17 -0.61
CA ILE A 469 6.94 -26.78 -0.93
C ILE A 469 7.86 -28.00 -1.19
N SER A 470 7.60 -29.15 -0.56
CA SER A 470 8.31 -30.40 -0.87
C SER A 470 8.02 -30.88 -2.30
N HIS A 471 6.75 -30.84 -2.71
CA HIS A 471 6.34 -31.19 -4.08
C HIS A 471 7.04 -30.30 -5.13
N TYR A 472 6.96 -28.99 -4.95
CA TYR A 472 7.60 -28.07 -5.89
C TYR A 472 9.12 -28.17 -5.86
N LEU A 473 9.75 -28.35 -4.69
CA LEU A 473 11.20 -28.53 -4.66
C LEU A 473 11.62 -29.77 -5.46
N ALA A 474 10.91 -30.90 -5.35
CA ALA A 474 11.20 -32.08 -6.16
C ALA A 474 11.13 -31.78 -7.67
N ARG A 475 10.15 -30.99 -8.11
CA ARG A 475 10.03 -30.53 -9.51
C ARG A 475 11.14 -29.57 -9.93
N LEU A 476 11.47 -28.61 -9.07
CA LEU A 476 12.56 -27.66 -9.29
C LEU A 476 13.93 -28.37 -9.39
N LEU A 477 14.17 -29.43 -8.61
CA LEU A 477 15.41 -30.22 -8.68
C LEU A 477 15.53 -30.94 -10.04
N LEU A 478 14.43 -31.55 -10.51
CA LEU A 478 14.38 -32.16 -11.84
C LEU A 478 14.64 -31.11 -12.92
N ARG A 479 13.96 -29.96 -12.86
CA ARG A 479 14.17 -28.87 -13.80
C ARG A 479 15.60 -28.34 -13.76
N ALA A 480 16.17 -28.19 -12.57
CA ALA A 480 17.55 -27.73 -12.39
C ALA A 480 18.56 -28.65 -13.06
N HIS A 481 18.37 -29.96 -12.93
CA HIS A 481 19.18 -30.93 -13.66
C HIS A 481 19.05 -30.75 -15.18
N THR A 482 17.83 -30.59 -15.72
CA THR A 482 17.65 -30.37 -17.18
C THR A 482 18.29 -29.06 -17.66
N LEU A 483 18.51 -28.10 -16.76
CA LEU A 483 19.18 -26.84 -17.03
C LEU A 483 20.71 -26.91 -16.81
N GLY A 484 21.25 -28.10 -16.50
CA GLY A 484 22.69 -28.36 -16.44
C GLY A 484 23.30 -28.29 -15.05
N VAL A 485 22.50 -28.28 -13.97
CA VAL A 485 23.04 -28.39 -12.60
C VAL A 485 23.38 -29.86 -12.30
N PRO A 486 24.63 -30.22 -11.96
CA PRO A 486 25.01 -31.60 -11.67
C PRO A 486 24.26 -32.19 -10.47
N GLY A 487 23.97 -33.49 -10.51
CA GLY A 487 23.26 -34.20 -9.45
C GLY A 487 24.02 -34.17 -8.12
N THR A 488 25.35 -34.31 -8.16
CA THR A 488 26.24 -34.16 -6.99
C THR A 488 26.08 -32.80 -6.31
N GLN A 489 25.91 -31.73 -7.09
CA GLN A 489 25.67 -30.38 -6.58
C GLN A 489 24.26 -30.25 -5.97
N LEU A 490 23.24 -30.83 -6.61
CA LEU A 490 21.86 -30.85 -6.09
C LEU A 490 21.80 -31.60 -4.75
N LEU A 491 22.45 -32.75 -4.63
CA LEU A 491 22.57 -33.53 -3.40
C LEU A 491 23.17 -32.69 -2.26
N THR A 492 24.23 -31.92 -2.56
CA THR A 492 24.87 -31.04 -1.58
C THR A 492 23.90 -29.98 -1.05
N TRP A 493 22.99 -29.46 -1.89
CA TRP A 493 22.01 -28.47 -1.44
C TRP A 493 20.93 -29.06 -0.54
N ILE A 494 20.46 -30.28 -0.81
CA ILE A 494 19.36 -30.91 -0.08
C ILE A 494 19.79 -31.74 1.13
N ALA A 495 21.06 -32.18 1.20
CA ALA A 495 21.58 -32.98 2.31
C ALA A 495 21.29 -32.41 3.71
N PRO A 496 21.28 -31.07 3.94
CA PRO A 496 20.94 -30.51 5.25
C PRO A 496 19.44 -30.53 5.60
N ILE A 497 18.56 -30.96 4.70
CA ILE A 497 17.11 -31.03 4.99
C ILE A 497 16.87 -32.25 5.89
N PRO A 498 16.31 -32.07 7.09
CA PRO A 498 16.14 -33.17 8.02
C PRO A 498 15.01 -34.11 7.60
N SER A 499 14.94 -35.28 8.27
CA SER A 499 13.81 -36.22 8.26
C SER A 499 13.53 -36.90 6.92
N GLU A 500 12.39 -37.60 6.85
CA GLU A 500 11.91 -38.32 5.67
C GLU A 500 11.83 -37.42 4.42
N ILE A 501 11.54 -36.13 4.58
CA ILE A 501 11.49 -35.17 3.46
C ILE A 501 12.85 -35.10 2.75
N GLY A 502 13.93 -34.92 3.51
CA GLY A 502 15.29 -34.85 2.96
C GLY A 502 15.66 -36.15 2.27
N GLU A 503 15.38 -37.29 2.90
CA GLU A 503 15.66 -38.61 2.33
C GLU A 503 14.92 -38.85 1.00
N ARG A 504 13.66 -38.44 0.91
CA ARG A 504 12.85 -38.59 -0.32
C ARG A 504 13.31 -37.66 -1.44
N LEU A 505 13.73 -36.43 -1.11
CA LEU A 505 14.35 -35.54 -2.09
C LEU A 505 15.69 -36.10 -2.60
N VAL A 506 16.48 -36.76 -1.74
CA VAL A 506 17.69 -37.48 -2.15
C VAL A 506 17.33 -38.61 -3.11
N CYS A 507 16.29 -39.39 -2.85
CA CYS A 507 15.80 -40.41 -3.80
C CYS A 507 15.49 -39.80 -5.17
N ARG A 508 14.80 -38.65 -5.21
CA ARG A 508 14.48 -37.94 -6.47
C ARG A 508 15.72 -37.52 -7.24
N VAL A 509 16.74 -36.96 -6.57
CA VAL A 509 17.97 -36.52 -7.25
C VAL A 509 18.78 -37.72 -7.74
N LEU A 510 18.95 -38.75 -6.91
CA LEU A 510 19.69 -39.96 -7.29
C LEU A 510 19.07 -40.70 -8.49
N THR A 511 17.74 -40.62 -8.61
CA THR A 511 17.00 -41.23 -9.74
C THR A 511 17.44 -40.64 -11.08
N ILE A 512 17.76 -39.35 -11.13
CA ILE A 512 18.09 -38.63 -12.37
C ILE A 512 19.58 -38.34 -12.53
N ALA A 513 20.37 -38.40 -11.46
CA ALA A 513 21.77 -38.01 -11.47
C ALA A 513 22.66 -39.05 -12.18
N ASP A 514 23.10 -38.74 -13.39
CA ASP A 514 24.06 -39.57 -14.14
C ASP A 514 25.50 -39.40 -13.65
N ASP A 515 25.79 -38.29 -12.96
CA ASP A 515 27.10 -37.95 -12.39
C ASP A 515 27.36 -38.57 -11.01
N VAL A 516 26.42 -39.36 -10.48
CA VAL A 516 26.53 -40.03 -9.17
C VAL A 516 26.75 -41.53 -9.37
N PRO A 517 27.79 -42.12 -8.73
CA PRO A 517 28.07 -43.55 -8.82
C PRO A 517 26.88 -44.44 -8.47
N LEU A 518 26.73 -45.56 -9.19
CA LEU A 518 25.66 -46.53 -8.95
C LEU A 518 25.69 -47.09 -7.52
N HIS A 519 26.88 -47.25 -6.94
CA HIS A 519 27.07 -47.72 -5.57
C HIS A 519 26.37 -46.80 -4.55
N ASP A 520 26.50 -45.48 -4.69
CA ASP A 520 25.87 -44.50 -3.80
C ASP A 520 24.33 -44.58 -3.87
N LYS A 521 23.79 -44.89 -5.07
CA LYS A 521 22.35 -45.12 -5.26
C LYS A 521 21.87 -46.37 -4.54
N ILE A 522 22.64 -47.46 -4.63
CA ILE A 522 22.37 -48.73 -3.95
C ILE A 522 22.41 -48.54 -2.43
N ASP A 523 23.43 -47.86 -1.90
CA ASP A 523 23.61 -47.59 -0.48
C ASP A 523 22.47 -46.76 0.11
N HIS A 524 22.00 -45.75 -0.63
CA HIS A 524 20.85 -44.96 -0.19
C HIS A 524 19.56 -45.79 -0.11
N ILE A 525 19.29 -46.65 -1.10
CA ILE A 525 18.16 -47.59 -1.03
C ILE A 525 18.31 -48.53 0.17
N THR A 526 19.48 -49.13 0.38
CA THR A 526 19.74 -50.02 1.53
C THR A 526 19.38 -49.35 2.85
N ARG A 527 19.76 -48.08 3.03
CA ARG A 527 19.39 -47.30 4.22
C ARG A 527 17.87 -47.11 4.31
N ARG A 528 17.21 -46.80 3.19
CA ARG A 528 15.76 -46.62 3.09
C ARG A 528 14.95 -47.90 3.31
N LEU A 529 15.49 -49.08 3.00
CA LEU A 529 14.84 -50.36 3.28
C LEU A 529 14.61 -50.60 4.78
N SER A 530 15.42 -49.95 5.64
CA SER A 530 15.21 -49.96 7.10
C SER A 530 14.09 -49.00 7.55
N SER A 531 13.55 -48.17 6.67
CA SER A 531 12.46 -47.25 6.98
C SER A 531 11.12 -47.98 7.14
N GLN A 532 10.27 -47.47 8.03
CA GLN A 532 8.93 -48.03 8.24
C GLN A 532 7.97 -47.77 7.07
N THR A 533 8.34 -46.92 6.11
CA THR A 533 7.45 -46.49 5.03
C THR A 533 8.18 -46.49 3.70
N ALA A 534 7.76 -47.39 2.81
CA ALA A 534 8.14 -47.39 1.40
C ALA A 534 7.31 -46.35 0.64
N THR A 535 7.98 -45.55 -0.19
CA THR A 535 7.35 -44.47 -0.95
C THR A 535 7.50 -44.68 -2.46
N GLY A 536 6.69 -43.96 -3.23
CA GLY A 536 6.84 -43.93 -4.69
C GLY A 536 8.19 -43.38 -5.16
N ASP A 537 8.86 -42.55 -4.34
CA ASP A 537 10.19 -42.03 -4.64
C ASP A 537 11.27 -43.12 -4.49
N ASP A 538 11.12 -44.01 -3.50
CA ASP A 538 11.99 -45.18 -3.33
C ASP A 538 11.83 -46.16 -4.50
N HIS A 539 10.58 -46.38 -4.93
CA HIS A 539 10.29 -47.23 -6.09
C HIS A 539 10.98 -46.72 -7.37
N ASP A 540 10.92 -45.41 -7.64
CA ASP A 540 11.56 -44.83 -8.82
C ASP A 540 13.08 -44.98 -8.79
N LEU A 541 13.72 -44.81 -7.63
CA LEU A 541 15.16 -45.02 -7.50
C LEU A 541 15.53 -46.49 -7.70
N VAL A 542 14.73 -47.43 -7.17
CA VAL A 542 14.93 -48.88 -7.40
C VAL A 542 14.85 -49.20 -8.88
N GLN A 543 13.84 -48.68 -9.59
CA GLN A 543 13.72 -48.88 -11.03
C GLN A 543 14.91 -48.30 -11.78
N ALA A 544 15.40 -47.11 -11.40
CA ALA A 544 16.58 -46.50 -12.01
C ALA A 544 17.86 -47.33 -11.77
N VAL A 545 18.06 -47.87 -10.56
CA VAL A 545 19.18 -48.77 -10.27
C VAL A 545 19.08 -50.03 -11.11
N LEU A 546 17.91 -50.70 -11.15
CA LEU A 546 17.73 -51.92 -11.94
C LEU A 546 17.93 -51.67 -13.44
N ALA A 547 17.46 -50.54 -13.97
CA ALA A 547 17.64 -50.16 -15.37
C ALA A 547 19.12 -49.95 -15.76
N ALA A 548 19.99 -49.64 -14.79
CA ALA A 548 21.43 -49.55 -15.01
C ALA A 548 22.13 -50.92 -15.11
N ASN A 549 21.39 -52.03 -14.95
CA ASN A 549 21.91 -53.40 -14.95
C ASN A 549 23.14 -53.59 -14.03
N PRO A 550 22.99 -53.34 -12.71
CA PRO A 550 24.06 -53.56 -11.74
C PRO A 550 24.49 -55.03 -11.75
N ASP A 551 25.75 -55.27 -11.38
CA ASP A 551 26.20 -56.63 -11.09
C ASP A 551 25.33 -57.20 -9.94
N PRO A 552 24.75 -58.41 -10.07
CA PRO A 552 23.96 -59.03 -9.02
C PRO A 552 24.64 -59.06 -7.65
N THR A 553 25.98 -59.14 -7.61
CA THR A 553 26.76 -59.09 -6.38
C THR A 553 26.60 -57.77 -5.64
N GLN A 554 26.41 -56.64 -6.35
CA GLN A 554 26.17 -55.33 -5.74
C GLN A 554 24.79 -55.23 -5.07
N LEU A 555 23.82 -56.04 -5.49
CA LEU A 555 22.45 -56.06 -4.94
C LEU A 555 22.26 -57.06 -3.79
N THR A 556 23.28 -57.87 -3.47
CA THR A 556 23.24 -58.83 -2.35
C THR A 556 22.85 -58.16 -1.03
N VAL A 557 23.34 -56.95 -0.78
CA VAL A 557 23.00 -56.14 0.39
C VAL A 557 21.50 -55.85 0.54
N TRP A 558 20.76 -55.71 -0.56
CA TRP A 558 19.30 -55.55 -0.51
C TRP A 558 18.60 -56.85 -0.12
N THR A 559 19.10 -57.99 -0.62
CA THR A 559 18.55 -59.31 -0.30
C THR A 559 18.78 -59.64 1.18
N ASP A 560 19.97 -59.32 1.69
CA ASP A 560 20.31 -59.48 3.10
C ASP A 560 19.42 -58.59 4.00
N THR A 561 19.14 -57.35 3.57
CA THR A 561 18.32 -56.40 4.33
C THR A 561 16.83 -56.77 4.32
N LEU A 562 16.29 -57.22 3.18
CA LEU A 562 14.89 -57.65 3.06
C LEU A 562 14.63 -59.00 3.73
N GLY A 563 15.69 -59.79 3.94
CA GLY A 563 15.61 -61.16 4.42
C GLY A 563 15.08 -62.13 3.36
N SER A 564 15.12 -63.42 3.69
CA SER A 564 14.48 -64.42 2.85
C SER A 564 12.96 -64.30 2.95
N PRO A 565 12.21 -64.31 1.83
CA PRO A 565 10.75 -64.32 1.89
C PRO A 565 10.29 -65.49 2.75
N GLN A 566 9.46 -65.22 3.75
CA GLN A 566 8.91 -66.30 4.57
C GLN A 566 8.14 -67.23 3.63
N LEU A 567 8.48 -68.53 3.67
CA LEU A 567 7.72 -69.55 2.97
C LEU A 567 6.24 -69.34 3.32
N PRO A 568 5.32 -69.32 2.33
CA PRO A 568 3.91 -69.11 2.60
C PRO A 568 3.49 -70.08 3.70
N LEU A 569 2.95 -69.54 4.80
CA LEU A 569 2.43 -70.38 5.89
C LEU A 569 1.56 -71.45 5.25
N PRO A 570 1.79 -72.76 5.58
CA PRO A 570 1.03 -73.83 4.97
C PRO A 570 -0.45 -73.48 5.10
N THR A 571 -1.12 -73.40 3.96
CA THR A 571 -2.53 -73.02 3.87
C THR A 571 -3.25 -73.86 4.91
N PRO A 572 -3.95 -73.27 5.90
CA PRO A 572 -4.57 -74.05 6.95
C PRO A 572 -5.45 -75.08 6.25
N VAL A 573 -5.07 -76.36 6.39
CA VAL A 573 -5.83 -77.46 5.84
C VAL A 573 -7.19 -77.33 6.48
N TYR A 574 -8.17 -76.88 5.69
CA TYR A 574 -9.54 -76.74 6.11
C TYR A 574 -10.01 -78.16 6.42
N ARG A 575 -9.87 -78.59 7.68
CA ARG A 575 -10.43 -79.87 8.13
C ARG A 575 -11.93 -79.77 7.86
N PRO A 576 -12.52 -80.67 7.05
CA PRO A 576 -13.96 -80.74 6.95
C PRO A 576 -14.47 -81.05 8.35
N GLY A 577 -15.05 -80.03 9.01
CA GLY A 577 -15.70 -80.21 10.29
C GLY A 577 -16.81 -81.23 10.12
N THR A 578 -16.64 -82.38 10.76
CA THR A 578 -17.71 -83.35 10.95
C THR A 578 -18.91 -82.61 11.53
N GLY A 579 -20.02 -82.68 10.80
CA GLY A 579 -21.20 -81.89 11.07
C GLY A 579 -21.70 -82.05 12.50
N ARG A 580 -22.00 -80.90 13.12
CA ARG A 580 -22.97 -80.84 14.20
C ARG A 580 -24.08 -79.89 13.77
N ARG A 581 -25.20 -80.49 13.37
CA ARG A 581 -26.48 -79.81 13.18
C ARG A 581 -26.93 -79.21 14.51
N HIS A 582 -26.94 -77.89 14.59
CA HIS A 582 -27.91 -77.04 15.29
C HIS A 582 -27.85 -75.72 14.52
N GLY A 583 -28.90 -75.16 13.93
CA GLY A 583 -30.31 -75.22 14.26
C GLY A 583 -30.75 -73.77 14.50
N GLY A 584 -31.38 -73.15 13.49
CA GLY A 584 -32.24 -71.97 13.66
C GLY A 584 -31.55 -70.61 13.69
N GLY A 585 -31.91 -69.76 12.72
CA GLY A 585 -31.54 -68.34 12.75
C GLY A 585 -31.67 -67.65 11.39
N GLN A 586 -32.83 -67.75 10.74
CA GLN A 586 -33.18 -66.88 9.61
C GLN A 586 -33.14 -65.41 10.07
N GLN A 587 -32.35 -64.57 9.39
CA GLN A 587 -32.73 -63.17 9.21
C GLN A 587 -32.17 -62.60 7.90
N SER A 588 -32.98 -62.81 6.86
CA SER A 588 -33.39 -61.82 5.85
C SER A 588 -32.35 -60.77 5.43
N CYS A 589 -31.70 -61.04 4.30
CA CYS A 589 -31.21 -60.01 3.39
C CYS A 589 -32.40 -59.24 2.82
N ARG A 590 -32.57 -57.96 3.20
CA ARG A 590 -33.33 -57.01 2.39
C ARG A 590 -32.36 -56.25 1.50
N GLY A 591 -32.47 -56.50 0.20
CA GLY A 591 -32.01 -55.56 -0.80
C GLY A 591 -32.95 -54.36 -0.86
N THR A 592 -32.38 -53.18 -1.12
CA THR A 592 -33.08 -52.05 -1.71
C THR A 592 -32.12 -51.36 -2.66
N SER A 593 -32.34 -51.62 -3.93
CA SER A 593 -32.20 -50.66 -5.02
C SER A 593 -32.97 -49.39 -4.66
N LEU A 594 -32.41 -48.21 -4.92
CA LEU A 594 -33.19 -47.02 -5.28
C LEU A 594 -32.32 -46.03 -6.06
N LEU A 595 -32.72 -45.90 -7.32
CA LEU A 595 -32.46 -44.79 -8.23
C LEU A 595 -33.03 -43.45 -7.69
N ASN A 596 -32.50 -42.38 -8.28
CA ASN A 596 -33.08 -41.05 -8.47
C ASN A 596 -33.08 -40.03 -7.33
N GLY A 597 -32.48 -38.86 -7.61
CA GLY A 597 -33.12 -37.61 -7.23
C GLY A 597 -32.25 -36.35 -7.12
N LYS A 598 -32.27 -35.55 -8.21
CA LYS A 598 -32.41 -34.08 -8.22
C LYS A 598 -31.18 -33.19 -8.02
N HIS A 599 -30.80 -32.60 -9.16
CA HIS A 599 -30.50 -31.18 -9.38
C HIS A 599 -30.93 -30.22 -8.25
N ARG A 600 -29.97 -29.41 -7.79
CA ARG A 600 -30.25 -28.07 -7.26
C ARG A 600 -29.33 -27.04 -7.90
N SER A 601 -29.87 -26.44 -8.96
CA SER A 601 -29.50 -25.12 -9.47
C SER A 601 -29.79 -24.08 -8.39
N ARG A 602 -28.76 -23.36 -7.90
CA ARG A 602 -28.94 -22.10 -7.18
C ARG A 602 -28.94 -20.96 -8.20
N ARG A 603 -30.14 -20.51 -8.57
CA ARG A 603 -30.36 -19.19 -9.17
C ARG A 603 -30.24 -18.13 -8.09
N SER A 604 -29.51 -17.07 -8.40
CA SER A 604 -29.52 -15.78 -7.72
C SER A 604 -30.92 -15.13 -7.82
N PRO A 605 -31.38 -14.38 -6.81
CA PRO A 605 -32.50 -13.46 -6.98
C PRO A 605 -32.06 -12.16 -7.69
N PRO A 606 -32.96 -11.50 -8.43
CA PRO A 606 -32.66 -10.30 -9.20
C PRO A 606 -32.66 -9.03 -8.35
N ASN A 607 -31.83 -8.08 -8.77
CA ASN A 607 -31.91 -6.67 -8.44
C ASN A 607 -33.19 -6.04 -9.03
N THR A 608 -33.91 -5.30 -8.19
CA THR A 608 -34.73 -4.10 -8.45
C THR A 608 -35.18 -3.61 -7.06
N ALA A 609 -35.08 -2.35 -6.63
CA ALA A 609 -34.89 -1.06 -7.29
C ALA A 609 -34.01 -0.15 -6.42
#